data_AF-A0A0F9JZI0-F1
#
_entry.id   AF-A0A0F9JZI0-F1
#
_cell.length_a   1.000
_cell.length_b   1.000
_cell.length_c   1.000
_cell.angle_alpha   90.00
_cell.angle_beta   90.00
_cell.angle_gamma   90.00
#
_symmetry.space_group_name_H-M   'P 1'
#
loop_
_entity.id
_entity.type
_entity.pdbx_description
1 polymer ?
#
loop_
_entity_poly.entity_id
_entity_poly.type
_entity_poly.pdbx_seq_one_letter_code
_entity_poly.pdbx_strand_id
1 'polypeptide(L)'
;ANVICDTYYFVKIEVVSNVPNNADEQSLSFELISNENVFITGCNTSFVDVIDFEFTNWSSVINNFNFRIKFYTDPERLNEYKTEFSGNDISGWFVDNINISSGGATINPGQAELITYRPDLLDFEANKIYYLTIHAYNGTSYILLSNSYTFKARDVQSLVYCGSYMDVPIVKNLAVMFELNDNEFVTLNLS
;
A
#
# COMPACT_ATOMS: atom_id res chain seq x y z
N ALA A 1 12.83 13.47 3.65
CA ALA A 1 13.45 12.77 2.50
C ALA A 1 12.55 11.60 2.14
N ASN A 2 12.21 11.43 0.85
CA ASN A 2 11.38 10.31 0.41
C ASN A 2 12.28 9.11 0.17
N VAL A 3 12.01 8.01 0.87
CA VAL A 3 12.69 6.72 0.68
C VAL A 3 12.06 6.01 -0.53
N ILE A 4 12.89 5.66 -1.51
CA ILE A 4 12.60 4.88 -2.73
C ILE A 4 12.81 3.38 -2.48
N CYS A 5 11.90 2.56 -2.95
CA CYS A 5 11.86 1.11 -2.78
C CYS A 5 12.96 0.32 -3.52
N ASP A 6 13.22 -0.91 -3.07
CA ASP A 6 14.10 -1.90 -3.73
C ASP A 6 15.46 -1.34 -4.15
N THR A 7 15.96 -0.41 -3.35
CA THR A 7 17.16 0.38 -3.62
C THR A 7 18.11 0.24 -2.43
N TYR A 8 19.40 0.14 -2.72
CA TYR A 8 20.43 0.19 -1.70
C TYR A 8 20.54 1.60 -1.16
N TYR A 9 20.34 1.75 0.15
CA TYR A 9 20.60 3.01 0.84
C TYR A 9 21.98 2.97 1.45
N PHE A 10 22.71 4.05 1.18
CA PHE A 10 23.91 4.36 1.90
C PHE A 10 23.52 5.02 3.22
N VAL A 11 23.73 4.32 4.33
CA VAL A 11 23.48 4.85 5.66
C VAL A 11 24.82 5.23 6.28
N LYS A 12 25.02 6.53 6.46
CA LYS A 12 26.18 7.10 7.13
C LYS A 12 25.72 7.68 8.46
N ILE A 13 26.23 7.14 9.56
CA ILE A 13 25.95 7.63 10.91
C ILE A 13 27.22 8.29 11.42
N GLU A 14 27.13 9.59 11.71
CA GLU A 14 28.21 10.37 12.29
C GLU A 14 27.76 10.93 13.63
N VAL A 15 28.66 10.93 14.61
CA VAL A 15 28.46 11.55 15.90
C VAL A 15 29.30 12.81 16.00
N VAL A 16 28.70 13.87 16.54
CA VAL A 16 29.39 15.11 16.81
C VAL A 16 30.09 14.98 18.16
N SER A 17 31.41 14.81 18.14
CA SER A 17 32.23 14.84 19.34
C SER A 17 32.86 16.24 19.43
N ASN A 18 32.54 16.97 20.49
CA ASN A 18 32.85 18.39 20.78
C ASN A 18 31.77 19.40 20.32
N VAL A 19 30.84 19.69 21.24
CA VAL A 19 30.07 20.93 21.22
C VAL A 19 30.87 21.97 22.03
N PRO A 20 31.35 23.06 21.44
CA PRO A 20 32.12 24.07 22.17
C PRO A 20 31.25 24.70 23.26
N ASN A 21 31.71 24.65 24.52
CA ASN A 21 31.00 25.25 25.65
C ASN A 21 31.05 26.79 25.67
N ASN A 22 31.75 27.42 24.72
CA ASN A 22 31.88 28.87 24.59
C ASN A 22 31.73 29.28 23.11
N ALA A 23 31.11 30.42 22.87
CA ALA A 23 30.68 30.90 21.55
C ALA A 23 31.81 31.26 20.56
N ASP A 24 33.09 31.02 20.90
CA ASP A 24 34.26 31.53 20.15
C ASP A 24 35.16 30.46 19.49
N GLU A 25 34.85 29.17 19.55
CA GLU A 25 35.57 28.13 18.77
C GLU A 25 34.62 27.35 17.85
N GLN A 26 34.68 27.63 16.53
CA GLN A 26 33.76 27.09 15.53
C GLN A 26 34.23 25.80 14.85
N SER A 27 34.56 24.75 15.60
CA SER A 27 34.97 23.48 14.99
C SER A 27 34.21 22.29 15.58
N LEU A 28 33.07 21.95 14.97
CA LEU A 28 32.38 20.68 15.21
C LEU A 28 33.18 19.55 14.53
N SER A 29 33.70 18.59 15.30
CA SER A 29 34.26 17.36 14.75
C SER A 29 33.19 16.28 14.63
N PHE A 30 33.11 15.64 13.46
CA PHE A 30 32.23 14.52 13.20
C PHE A 30 33.06 13.23 13.17
N GLU A 31 32.64 12.23 13.94
CA GLU A 31 33.23 10.90 13.99
C GLU A 31 32.27 9.90 13.35
N LEU A 32 32.77 9.09 12.41
CA LEU A 32 31.97 8.10 11.69
C LEU A 32 31.76 6.84 12.54
N ILE A 33 30.51 6.54 12.88
CA ILE A 33 30.15 5.37 13.70
C ILE A 33 29.77 4.17 12.84
N SER A 34 29.01 4.39 11.77
CA SER A 34 28.58 3.32 10.87
C SER A 34 28.50 3.81 9.44
N ASN A 35 28.85 2.92 8.53
CA ASN A 35 28.93 3.19 7.11
C ASN A 35 28.57 1.93 6.32
N GLU A 36 27.27 1.67 6.23
CA GLU A 36 26.75 0.40 5.72
C GLU A 36 25.76 0.61 4.57
N ASN A 37 25.68 -0.40 3.72
CA ASN A 37 24.64 -0.53 2.70
C ASN A 37 23.52 -1.40 3.25
N VAL A 38 22.35 -0.81 3.49
CA VAL A 38 21.18 -1.55 3.96
C VAL A 38 20.22 -1.73 2.80
N PHE A 39 19.79 -2.98 2.57
CA PHE A 39 18.71 -3.30 1.63
C PHE A 39 17.38 -3.24 2.36
N ILE A 40 16.51 -2.31 1.96
CA ILE A 40 15.17 -2.17 2.52
C ILE A 40 14.19 -2.96 1.64
N THR A 41 13.84 -4.19 2.05
CA THR A 41 12.73 -4.95 1.45
C THR A 41 11.42 -4.55 2.13
N GLY A 42 10.49 -4.03 1.35
CA GLY A 42 9.10 -3.86 1.80
C GLY A 42 8.45 -2.64 1.19
N CYS A 43 7.97 -2.78 -0.04
CA CYS A 43 7.08 -1.80 -0.64
C CYS A 43 5.69 -2.36 -0.81
N ASN A 44 4.75 -1.50 -0.45
CA ASN A 44 3.38 -1.83 -0.06
C ASN A 44 2.64 -2.77 -1.01
N THR A 45 1.59 -3.37 -0.46
CA THR A 45 0.53 -3.93 -1.29
C THR A 45 0.00 -2.89 -2.27
N SER A 46 -0.31 -3.28 -3.50
CA SER A 46 -0.80 -2.34 -4.53
C SER A 46 -2.12 -1.69 -4.11
N PHE A 47 -2.94 -2.44 -3.38
CA PHE A 47 -4.28 -2.04 -2.97
C PHE A 47 -4.53 -2.36 -1.51
N VAL A 48 -5.10 -1.39 -0.80
CA VAL A 48 -5.52 -1.56 0.59
C VAL A 48 -7.01 -1.26 0.67
N ASP A 49 -7.80 -2.26 1.07
CA ASP A 49 -9.27 -2.23 1.19
C ASP A 49 -10.07 -1.97 -0.10
N VAL A 50 -9.49 -1.27 -1.08
CA VAL A 50 -10.10 -0.89 -2.34
C VAL A 50 -9.13 -1.15 -3.48
N ILE A 51 -9.63 -1.70 -4.58
CA ILE A 51 -8.85 -2.02 -5.78
C ILE A 51 -9.27 -1.06 -6.90
N ASP A 52 -8.35 -0.22 -7.35
CA ASP A 52 -8.58 0.80 -8.38
C ASP A 52 -7.63 0.58 -9.57
N PHE A 53 -8.17 0.51 -10.79
CA PHE A 53 -7.36 0.36 -11.99
C PHE A 53 -7.99 1.05 -13.20
N GLU A 54 -7.16 1.61 -14.08
CA GLU A 54 -7.62 2.19 -15.34
C GLU A 54 -7.85 1.10 -16.39
N PHE A 55 -8.90 1.26 -17.19
CA PHE A 55 -9.18 0.40 -18.34
C PHE A 55 -9.47 1.23 -19.57
N THR A 56 -8.83 0.90 -20.70
CA THR A 56 -9.09 1.53 -22.00
C THR A 56 -9.67 0.52 -22.99
N ASN A 57 -10.78 0.88 -23.63
CA ASN A 57 -11.32 0.07 -24.72
C ASN A 57 -10.51 0.29 -26.02
N TRP A 58 -9.53 -0.57 -26.28
CA TRP A 58 -8.73 -0.53 -27.51
C TRP A 58 -9.41 -1.09 -28.77
N SER A 59 -10.65 -1.57 -28.67
CA SER A 59 -11.39 -2.02 -29.85
C SER A 59 -11.90 -0.82 -30.67
N SER A 60 -12.22 -1.07 -31.94
CA SER A 60 -12.78 -0.05 -32.84
C SER A 60 -14.30 0.16 -32.68
N VAL A 61 -14.95 -0.57 -31.76
CA VAL A 61 -16.41 -0.53 -31.55
C VAL A 61 -16.76 -0.29 -30.08
N ILE A 62 -17.94 0.26 -29.85
CA ILE A 62 -18.49 0.40 -28.50
C ILE A 62 -18.75 -1.01 -27.96
N ASN A 63 -18.30 -1.27 -26.73
CA ASN A 63 -18.47 -2.56 -26.08
C ASN A 63 -18.94 -2.36 -24.64
N ASN A 64 -19.68 -3.35 -24.14
CA ASN A 64 -19.97 -3.46 -22.71
C ASN A 64 -18.92 -4.36 -22.07
N PHE A 65 -18.26 -3.86 -21.04
CA PHE A 65 -17.24 -4.60 -20.30
C PHE A 65 -17.71 -4.94 -18.89
N ASN A 66 -17.46 -6.19 -18.51
CA ASN A 66 -17.46 -6.64 -17.13
C ASN A 66 -16.03 -6.89 -16.67
N PHE A 67 -15.78 -6.90 -15.37
CA PHE A 67 -14.44 -7.01 -14.81
C PHE A 67 -14.36 -8.16 -13.83
N ARG A 68 -13.22 -8.86 -13.83
CA ARG A 68 -12.95 -10.01 -12.97
C ARG A 68 -11.63 -9.83 -12.24
N ILE A 69 -11.62 -10.01 -10.93
CA ILE A 69 -10.40 -10.09 -10.12
C ILE A 69 -10.30 -11.49 -9.53
N LYS A 70 -9.17 -12.15 -9.77
CA LYS A 70 -8.79 -13.38 -9.08
C LYS A 70 -7.77 -13.08 -8.00
N PHE A 71 -8.00 -13.62 -6.82
CA PHE A 71 -7.13 -13.47 -5.64
C PHE A 71 -6.40 -14.79 -5.41
N TYR A 72 -5.09 -14.74 -5.17
CA TYR A 72 -4.24 -15.88 -4.90
C TYR A 72 -3.50 -15.70 -3.58
N THR A 73 -3.21 -16.78 -2.87
CA THR A 73 -2.47 -16.73 -1.59
C THR A 73 -0.95 -16.82 -1.76
N ASP A 74 -0.48 -17.17 -2.96
CA ASP A 74 0.94 -17.29 -3.31
C ASP A 74 1.32 -16.44 -4.54
N PRO A 75 2.57 -15.95 -4.61
CA PRO A 75 3.03 -15.11 -5.72
C PRO A 75 3.07 -15.85 -7.07
N GLU A 76 3.24 -17.18 -7.06
CA GLU A 76 3.23 -18.03 -8.25
C GLU A 76 1.81 -18.22 -8.83
N ARG A 77 0.77 -17.82 -8.09
CA ARG A 77 -0.66 -17.91 -8.45
C ARG A 77 -1.13 -19.34 -8.70
N LEU A 78 -0.65 -20.28 -7.88
CA LEU A 78 -1.04 -21.68 -7.94
C LEU A 78 -2.25 -21.99 -7.04
N ASN A 79 -2.44 -21.22 -5.97
CA ASN A 79 -3.54 -21.38 -5.02
C ASN A 79 -4.52 -20.21 -5.13
N GLU A 80 -5.57 -20.39 -5.95
CA GLU A 80 -6.66 -19.43 -6.05
C GLU A 80 -7.47 -19.42 -4.74
N TYR A 81 -7.63 -18.23 -4.15
CA TYR A 81 -8.41 -17.98 -2.95
C TYR A 81 -9.87 -17.67 -3.28
N LYS A 82 -10.08 -16.69 -4.16
CA LYS A 82 -11.40 -16.14 -4.50
C LYS A 82 -11.39 -15.56 -5.92
N THR A 83 -12.55 -15.56 -6.56
CA THR A 83 -12.79 -14.84 -7.81
C THR A 83 -14.01 -13.95 -7.65
N GLU A 84 -13.85 -12.67 -8.00
CA GLU A 84 -14.90 -11.65 -8.03
C GLU A 84 -15.17 -11.26 -9.47
N PHE A 85 -16.43 -11.18 -9.88
CA PHE A 85 -16.80 -10.88 -11.26
C PHE A 85 -18.06 -10.01 -11.36
N SER A 86 -17.95 -8.85 -11.99
CA SER A 86 -19.08 -7.92 -12.11
C SER A 86 -20.24 -8.44 -12.96
N GLY A 87 -19.99 -9.44 -13.81
CA GLY A 87 -21.01 -9.99 -14.71
C GLY A 87 -22.03 -10.92 -14.05
N ASN A 88 -21.77 -11.40 -12.83
CA ASN A 88 -22.73 -12.18 -12.04
C ASN A 88 -23.08 -11.49 -10.70
N ASP A 89 -22.18 -10.69 -10.13
CA ASP A 89 -22.46 -9.87 -8.95
C ASP A 89 -21.85 -8.47 -9.10
N ILE A 90 -22.70 -7.45 -9.18
CA ILE A 90 -22.29 -6.05 -9.33
C ILE A 90 -21.91 -5.39 -7.98
N SER A 91 -22.10 -6.08 -6.86
CA SER A 91 -21.85 -5.52 -5.53
C SER A 91 -20.40 -5.08 -5.38
N GLY A 92 -20.20 -3.81 -5.02
CA GLY A 92 -18.87 -3.23 -4.82
C GLY A 92 -18.14 -2.78 -6.09
N TRP A 93 -18.72 -2.93 -7.28
CA TRP A 93 -18.09 -2.55 -8.55
C TRP A 93 -18.55 -1.18 -9.05
N PHE A 94 -17.61 -0.32 -9.43
CA PHE A 94 -17.88 1.03 -9.92
C PHE A 94 -17.05 1.35 -11.16
N VAL A 95 -17.60 2.17 -12.05
CA VAL A 95 -16.92 2.82 -13.16
C VAL A 95 -17.10 4.33 -12.99
N ASP A 96 -15.99 5.06 -12.83
CA ASP A 96 -15.97 6.49 -12.50
C ASP A 96 -16.90 6.86 -11.33
N ASN A 97 -16.84 6.06 -10.26
CA ASN A 97 -17.68 6.17 -9.05
C ASN A 97 -19.18 5.90 -9.24
N ILE A 98 -19.62 5.43 -10.42
CA ILE A 98 -20.99 5.01 -10.67
C ILE A 98 -21.06 3.49 -10.64
N ASN A 99 -22.04 2.93 -9.94
CA ASN A 99 -22.18 1.47 -9.84
C ASN A 99 -22.37 0.86 -11.23
N ILE A 100 -21.66 -0.23 -11.52
CA ILE A 100 -21.73 -0.90 -12.82
C ILE A 100 -23.12 -1.52 -13.02
N SER A 101 -23.61 -1.52 -14.26
CA SER A 101 -24.86 -2.19 -14.60
C SER A 101 -24.65 -3.71 -14.72
N SER A 102 -25.72 -4.51 -14.58
CA SER A 102 -25.65 -5.97 -14.77
C SER A 102 -25.23 -6.39 -16.19
N GLY A 103 -25.39 -5.49 -17.18
CA GLY A 103 -24.90 -5.67 -18.54
C GLY A 103 -23.42 -5.32 -18.73
N GLY A 104 -22.73 -4.85 -17.69
CA GLY A 104 -21.40 -4.24 -17.76
C GLY A 104 -21.45 -2.72 -17.92
N ALA A 105 -20.28 -2.11 -18.11
CA ALA A 105 -20.11 -0.70 -18.42
C ALA A 105 -19.91 -0.50 -19.93
N THR A 106 -20.68 0.40 -20.53
CA THR A 106 -20.52 0.78 -21.93
C THR A 106 -19.34 1.74 -22.09
N ILE A 107 -18.29 1.31 -22.78
CA ILE A 107 -17.05 2.10 -22.94
C ILE A 107 -16.78 2.32 -24.43
N ASN A 108 -16.63 3.59 -24.83
CA ASN A 108 -16.38 3.94 -26.24
C ASN A 108 -14.95 3.56 -26.69
N PRO A 109 -14.73 3.35 -28.00
CA PRO A 109 -13.39 3.16 -28.56
C PRO A 109 -12.41 4.26 -28.11
N GLY A 110 -11.27 3.85 -27.56
CA GLY A 110 -10.21 4.74 -27.09
C GLY A 110 -10.50 5.47 -25.77
N GLN A 111 -11.70 5.29 -25.19
CA GLN A 111 -12.03 5.86 -23.89
C GLN A 111 -11.36 5.06 -22.77
N ALA A 112 -10.79 5.77 -21.80
CA ALA A 112 -10.22 5.22 -20.58
C ALA A 112 -11.11 5.59 -19.39
N GLU A 113 -11.49 4.60 -18.59
CA GLU A 113 -12.33 4.77 -17.40
C GLU A 113 -11.58 4.26 -16.15
N LEU A 114 -11.90 4.81 -14.99
CA LEU A 114 -11.44 4.29 -13.71
C LEU A 114 -12.41 3.20 -13.21
N ILE A 115 -11.87 2.00 -12.99
CA ILE A 115 -12.62 0.89 -12.42
C ILE A 115 -12.24 0.73 -10.96
N THR A 116 -13.25 0.70 -10.09
CA THR A 116 -13.09 0.53 -8.65
C THR A 116 -13.84 -0.71 -8.19
N TYR A 117 -13.18 -1.58 -7.42
CA TYR A 117 -13.81 -2.67 -6.69
C TYR A 117 -13.59 -2.52 -5.18
N ARG A 118 -14.70 -2.53 -4.44
CA ARG A 118 -14.76 -2.46 -2.98
C ARG A 118 -15.21 -3.81 -2.42
N PRO A 119 -14.27 -4.73 -2.09
CA PRO A 119 -14.61 -6.02 -1.50
C PRO A 119 -15.30 -5.87 -0.14
N ASP A 120 -16.05 -6.90 0.25
CA ASP A 120 -16.37 -7.11 1.67
C ASP A 120 -15.10 -7.52 2.41
N LEU A 121 -14.61 -6.66 3.29
CA LEU A 121 -13.35 -6.87 4.01
C LEU A 121 -13.43 -8.03 5.02
N LEU A 122 -14.63 -8.44 5.44
CA LEU A 122 -14.82 -9.59 6.31
C LEU A 122 -14.50 -10.92 5.62
N ASP A 123 -14.51 -10.94 4.29
CA ASP A 123 -14.14 -12.11 3.49
C ASP A 123 -12.63 -12.29 3.36
N PHE A 124 -11.80 -11.44 3.98
CA PHE A 124 -10.34 -11.49 3.86
C PHE A 124 -9.66 -11.56 5.22
N GLU A 125 -8.56 -12.31 5.30
CA GLU A 125 -7.70 -12.30 6.49
C GLU A 125 -6.99 -10.94 6.60
N ALA A 126 -7.16 -10.27 7.74
CA ALA A 126 -6.55 -8.98 7.98
C ALA A 126 -5.02 -9.04 7.85
N ASN A 127 -4.45 -8.03 7.18
CA ASN A 127 -3.02 -7.87 6.90
C ASN A 127 -2.36 -8.98 6.05
N LYS A 128 -3.14 -9.94 5.52
CA LYS A 128 -2.65 -10.93 4.57
C LYS A 128 -2.56 -10.31 3.17
N ILE A 129 -1.44 -10.58 2.48
CA ILE A 129 -1.24 -10.16 1.10
C ILE A 129 -1.83 -11.22 0.17
N TYR A 130 -2.68 -10.77 -0.74
CA TYR A 130 -3.22 -11.55 -1.85
C TYR A 130 -2.62 -11.04 -3.16
N TYR A 131 -2.32 -11.96 -4.07
CA TYR A 131 -1.82 -11.63 -5.40
C TYR A 131 -2.98 -11.62 -6.38
N LEU A 132 -3.02 -10.61 -7.24
CA LEU A 132 -4.16 -10.39 -8.12
C LEU A 132 -3.87 -10.80 -9.56
N THR A 133 -4.94 -11.24 -10.23
CA THR A 133 -5.03 -11.26 -11.69
C THR A 133 -6.34 -10.61 -12.11
N ILE A 134 -6.25 -9.50 -12.84
CA ILE A 134 -7.39 -8.66 -13.25
C ILE A 134 -7.66 -8.87 -14.74
N HIS A 135 -8.93 -9.08 -15.09
CA HIS A 135 -9.39 -9.21 -16.47
C HIS A 135 -10.56 -8.28 -16.77
N ALA A 136 -10.66 -7.85 -18.03
CA ALA A 136 -11.90 -7.36 -18.62
C ALA A 136 -12.59 -8.48 -19.40
N TYR A 137 -13.91 -8.44 -19.52
CA TYR A 137 -14.73 -9.37 -20.27
C TYR A 137 -15.68 -8.60 -21.18
N ASN A 138 -15.57 -8.82 -22.49
CA ASN A 138 -16.33 -8.09 -23.51
C ASN A 138 -17.63 -8.80 -23.95
N GLY A 139 -18.09 -9.79 -23.19
CA GLY A 139 -19.22 -10.64 -23.57
C GLY A 139 -18.84 -11.93 -24.32
N THR A 140 -17.61 -12.04 -24.81
CA THR A 140 -17.13 -13.22 -25.56
C THR A 140 -15.85 -13.82 -24.96
N SER A 141 -14.87 -12.99 -24.61
CA SER A 141 -13.58 -13.43 -24.11
C SER A 141 -13.06 -12.57 -22.97
N TYR A 142 -12.19 -13.16 -22.16
CA TYR A 142 -11.44 -12.46 -21.12
C TYR A 142 -10.15 -11.87 -21.70
N ILE A 143 -9.91 -10.60 -21.40
CA ILE A 143 -8.70 -9.86 -21.74
C ILE A 143 -7.94 -9.64 -20.44
N LEU A 144 -6.71 -10.13 -20.35
CA LEU A 144 -5.84 -9.89 -19.19
C LEU A 144 -5.47 -8.40 -19.14
N LEU A 145 -5.76 -7.74 -18.01
CA LEU A 145 -5.36 -6.35 -17.76
C LEU A 145 -4.06 -6.29 -16.98
N SER A 146 -3.96 -7.06 -15.90
CA SER A 146 -2.78 -7.08 -15.04
C SER A 146 -2.68 -8.37 -14.25
N ASN A 147 -1.45 -8.79 -14.00
CA ASN A 147 -1.07 -9.85 -13.06
C ASN A 147 0.04 -9.35 -12.13
N SER A 148 0.14 -8.03 -11.91
CA SER A 148 1.24 -7.44 -11.14
C SER A 148 0.78 -6.84 -9.82
N TYR A 149 -0.53 -6.79 -9.58
CA TYR A 149 -1.09 -6.18 -8.39
C TYR A 149 -1.19 -7.14 -7.22
N THR A 150 -1.20 -6.56 -6.02
CA THR A 150 -1.49 -7.23 -4.77
C THR A 150 -2.57 -6.48 -4.00
N PHE A 151 -3.28 -7.18 -3.12
CA PHE A 151 -4.32 -6.64 -2.25
C PHE A 151 -4.07 -7.03 -0.80
N LYS A 152 -4.43 -6.14 0.12
CA LYS A 152 -4.45 -6.42 1.56
C LYS A 152 -5.69 -5.76 2.17
N ALA A 153 -6.49 -6.54 2.89
CA ALA A 153 -7.51 -5.97 3.77
C ALA A 153 -6.86 -5.50 5.07
N ARG A 154 -7.15 -4.28 5.50
CA ARG A 154 -6.84 -3.81 6.86
C ARG A 154 -7.81 -4.44 7.84
N ASP A 155 -7.33 -4.59 9.06
CA ASP A 155 -8.14 -5.04 10.18
C ASP A 155 -9.26 -4.02 10.48
N VAL A 156 -10.49 -4.34 10.06
CA VAL A 156 -11.71 -3.59 10.40
C VAL A 156 -12.14 -3.79 11.86
N GLN A 157 -11.50 -4.69 12.63
CA GLN A 157 -11.70 -4.87 14.07
C GLN A 157 -10.61 -4.24 14.92
N SER A 158 -9.87 -3.26 14.41
CA SER A 158 -9.10 -2.36 15.28
C SER A 158 -10.02 -1.41 16.05
N LEU A 159 -10.83 -1.95 16.97
CA LEU A 159 -11.39 -1.21 18.11
C LEU A 159 -10.26 -0.87 19.10
N VAL A 160 -9.13 -0.35 18.61
CA VAL A 160 -8.11 0.16 19.52
C VAL A 160 -8.57 1.53 19.99
N TYR A 161 -9.34 1.47 21.06
CA TYR A 161 -9.86 2.59 21.80
C TYR A 161 -8.75 3.26 22.60
N CYS A 162 -8.32 4.45 22.19
CA CYS A 162 -7.35 5.28 22.90
C CYS A 162 -8.06 6.45 23.61
N GLY A 163 -9.07 6.16 24.45
CA GLY A 163 -9.85 7.18 25.12
C GLY A 163 -10.86 7.85 24.19
N SER A 164 -10.85 9.19 24.07
CA SER A 164 -11.81 9.93 23.22
C SER A 164 -11.55 9.80 21.71
N TYR A 165 -10.51 9.09 21.30
CA TYR A 165 -10.09 8.97 19.90
C TYR A 165 -10.22 7.51 19.42
N MET A 166 -10.86 7.34 18.25
CA MET A 166 -10.93 6.08 17.50
C MET A 166 -10.11 6.22 16.20
N ASP A 167 -9.61 5.10 15.66
CA ASP A 167 -8.82 5.04 14.41
C ASP A 167 -7.53 5.89 14.39
N VAL A 168 -6.90 6.11 15.55
CA VAL A 168 -5.62 6.83 15.60
C VAL A 168 -4.48 5.89 15.19
N PRO A 169 -3.57 6.30 14.29
CA PRO A 169 -2.36 5.52 14.00
C PRO A 169 -1.55 5.30 15.27
N ILE A 170 -1.37 4.03 15.67
CA ILE A 170 -0.58 3.69 16.85
C ILE A 170 0.84 3.39 16.40
N VAL A 171 1.79 4.19 16.89
CA VAL A 171 3.21 3.87 16.78
C VAL A 171 3.48 2.67 17.70
N LYS A 172 3.41 1.47 17.14
CA LYS A 172 3.56 0.22 17.92
C LYS A 172 5.01 -0.11 18.26
N ASN A 173 5.98 0.53 17.59
CA ASN A 173 7.41 0.31 17.82
C ASN A 173 8.14 1.66 17.80
N LEU A 174 8.18 2.33 18.96
CA LEU A 174 9.06 3.46 19.19
C LEU A 174 10.26 2.96 20.01
N ALA A 175 11.40 2.76 19.36
CA ALA A 175 12.66 2.48 20.04
C ALA A 175 13.44 3.79 20.16
N VAL A 176 13.70 4.21 21.40
CA VAL A 176 14.59 5.34 21.69
C VAL A 176 15.65 4.82 22.65
N MET A 177 16.92 4.98 22.29
CA MET A 177 18.06 4.59 23.12
C MET A 177 18.80 5.85 23.56
N PHE A 178 19.01 5.97 24.86
CA PHE A 178 19.84 7.01 25.46
C PHE A 178 20.93 6.30 26.26
N GLU A 179 22.17 6.76 26.14
CA GLU A 179 23.25 6.36 27.05
C GLU A 179 23.74 7.63 27.73
N LEU A 180 23.68 7.62 29.07
CA LEU A 180 24.03 8.78 29.90
C LEU A 180 25.24 8.41 30.73
N ASN A 181 26.26 9.24 30.64
CA ASN A 181 27.37 9.24 31.60
C ASN A 181 27.28 10.56 32.38
N ASP A 182 27.37 10.45 33.71
CA ASP A 182 27.40 11.58 34.66
C ASP A 182 26.06 12.29 35.00
N ASN A 183 25.11 11.55 35.59
CA ASN A 183 23.95 12.10 36.35
C ASN A 183 23.04 13.12 35.63
N GLU A 184 23.02 13.15 34.30
CA GLU A 184 22.16 14.07 33.55
C GLU A 184 20.70 13.58 33.45
N PHE A 185 19.76 14.53 33.46
CA PHE A 185 18.34 14.24 33.29
C PHE A 185 17.93 14.33 31.82
N VAL A 186 17.40 13.24 31.28
CA VAL A 186 16.70 13.25 29.98
C VAL A 186 15.21 13.43 30.23
N THR A 187 14.63 14.50 29.70
CA THR A 187 13.18 14.69 29.68
C THR A 187 12.69 14.55 28.24
N LEU A 188 11.97 13.45 27.96
CA LEU A 188 11.27 13.27 26.71
C LEU A 188 9.81 13.72 26.90
N ASN A 189 9.45 14.85 26.30
CA ASN A 189 8.07 15.27 26.22
C ASN A 189 7.45 14.76 24.92
N LEU A 190 6.54 13.80 25.03
CA LEU A 190 5.70 13.35 23.94
C LEU A 190 4.31 13.96 24.14
N SER A 191 3.91 14.82 23.22
CA SER A 191 2.57 15.39 23.13
C SER A 191 1.83 14.82 21.92
#